data_AF-A0A7S3PWJ0-F1
#
_entry.id   AF-A0A7S3PWJ0-F1
#
_cell.length_a   1.000
_cell.length_b   1.000
_cell.length_c   1.000
_cell.angle_alpha   90.00
_cell.angle_beta   90.00
_cell.angle_gamma   90.00
#
_symmetry.space_group_name_H-M   'P 1'
#
loop_
_entity.id
_entity.type
_entity.pdbx_description
1 polymer ?
#
loop_
_entity_poly.entity_id
_entity_poly.type
_entity_poly.pdbx_seq_one_letter_code
_entity_poly.pdbx_strand_id
1 'polypeptide(L)'
;ENLALALAGAADLQRGDGVLSCGCGVAGQELEMYYSLYKLGHITGIDPYVRINSSSFDVQNIRRIQSSVEDLISGTAKAPIFRPRLFNKILALDNIYHYSKI
;
A
#
# COMPACT_ATOMS: atom_id res chain seq x y z
N GLU A 1 14.60 -6.25 3.95
CA GLU A 1 13.87 -6.27 5.25
C GLU A 1 14.09 -5.03 6.12
N ASN A 2 15.31 -4.48 6.27
CA ASN A 2 15.50 -3.33 7.18
C ASN A 2 14.80 -2.02 6.80
N LEU A 3 14.59 -1.74 5.51
CA LEU A 3 13.99 -0.46 5.08
C LEU A 3 12.48 -0.39 5.33
N ALA A 4 11.76 -1.47 5.02
CA ALA A 4 10.32 -1.59 5.25
C ALA A 4 9.97 -1.45 6.75
N LEU A 5 10.72 -2.16 7.61
CA LEU A 5 10.54 -2.06 9.07
C LEU A 5 10.94 -0.69 9.62
N ALA A 6 12.02 -0.08 9.13
CA ALA A 6 12.42 1.27 9.52
C ALA A 6 11.37 2.31 9.10
N LEU A 7 10.78 2.17 7.92
CA LEU A 7 9.71 3.05 7.45
C LEU A 7 8.46 2.93 8.33
N ALA A 8 8.05 1.70 8.65
CA ALA A 8 6.94 1.46 9.57
C ALA A 8 7.21 2.02 10.97
N GLY A 9 8.44 1.88 11.48
CA GLY A 9 8.85 2.47 12.75
C GLY A 9 8.84 4.00 12.73
N ALA A 10 9.34 4.61 11.65
CA ALA A 10 9.34 6.07 11.48
C ALA A 10 7.92 6.65 11.32
N ALA A 11 7.01 5.91 10.69
CA ALA A 11 5.61 6.28 10.58
C ALA A 11 4.81 6.08 11.89
N ASP A 12 5.45 5.49 12.91
CA ASP A 12 4.85 5.14 14.20
C ASP A 12 3.53 4.39 13.99
N LEU A 13 3.61 3.26 13.29
CA LEU A 13 2.45 2.40 13.06
C LEU A 13 1.99 1.79 14.38
N GLN A 14 0.70 1.93 14.66
CA GLN A 14 0.07 1.45 15.88
C GLN A 14 -1.09 0.51 15.57
N ARG A 15 -1.48 -0.27 16.59
CA ARG A 15 -2.65 -1.15 16.50
C ARG A 15 -3.90 -0.37 16.14
N GLY A 16 -4.65 -0.88 15.17
CA GLY A 16 -5.90 -0.28 14.71
C GLY A 16 -5.75 0.84 13.68
N ASP A 17 -4.52 1.21 13.30
CA ASP A 17 -4.30 2.22 12.25
C ASP A 17 -4.89 1.78 10.91
N GLY A 18 -5.35 2.77 10.15
CA GLY A 18 -5.75 2.65 8.75
C GLY A 18 -4.63 3.20 7.86
N VAL A 19 -3.98 2.34 7.10
CA VAL A 19 -2.74 2.68 6.39
C VAL A 19 -2.94 2.68 4.87
N LEU A 20 -2.46 3.72 4.20
CA LEU A 20 -2.27 3.74 2.75
C LEU A 20 -0.78 3.51 2.45
N SER A 21 -0.44 2.46 1.72
CA SER A 21 0.93 2.12 1.35
C SER A 21 1.16 2.31 -0.15
N CYS A 22 2.16 3.09 -0.53
CA CYS A 22 2.63 3.25 -1.90
C CYS A 22 3.91 2.44 -2.08
N GLY A 23 3.97 1.60 -3.12
CA GLY A 23 5.19 0.82 -3.43
C GLY A 23 5.37 -0.43 -2.56
N CYS A 24 4.31 -1.18 -2.31
CA CYS A 24 4.27 -2.31 -1.37
C CYS A 24 4.83 -3.65 -1.88
N GLY A 25 5.70 -3.61 -2.89
CA GLY A 25 6.26 -4.77 -3.57
C GLY A 25 5.27 -5.54 -4.48
N VAL A 26 5.82 -6.22 -5.49
CA VAL A 26 5.07 -6.85 -6.60
C VAL A 26 4.01 -7.86 -6.13
N ALA A 27 4.24 -8.53 -5.01
CA ALA A 27 3.33 -9.54 -4.45
C ALA A 27 2.60 -9.07 -3.18
N GLY A 28 2.80 -7.83 -2.73
CA GLY A 28 2.07 -7.27 -1.58
C GLY A 28 2.49 -7.83 -0.22
N GLN A 29 3.63 -8.54 -0.14
CA GLN A 29 4.08 -9.15 1.12
C GLN A 29 4.28 -8.12 2.23
N GLU A 30 4.67 -6.89 1.88
CA GLU A 30 4.85 -5.81 2.85
C GLU A 30 3.52 -5.41 3.50
N LEU A 31 2.40 -5.49 2.77
CA LEU A 31 1.09 -5.19 3.32
C LEU A 31 0.69 -6.22 4.38
N GLU A 32 0.86 -7.50 4.05
CA GLU A 32 0.59 -8.61 4.97
C GLU A 32 1.49 -8.55 6.21
N MET A 33 2.76 -8.23 6.01
CA MET A 33 3.74 -8.03 7.07
C MET A 33 3.31 -6.89 8.01
N TYR A 34 3.03 -5.69 7.49
CA TYR A 34 2.64 -4.55 8.32
C TYR A 34 1.32 -4.81 9.04
N TYR A 35 0.31 -5.34 8.34
CA TYR A 35 -0.98 -5.68 8.92
C TYR A 35 -0.83 -6.65 10.11
N SER A 36 -0.05 -7.71 9.90
CA SER A 36 0.14 -8.78 10.90
C SER A 36 0.99 -8.34 12.09
N LEU A 37 2.07 -7.60 11.83
CA LEU A 37 3.04 -7.18 12.85
C LEU A 37 2.47 -6.07 13.75
N TYR A 38 1.86 -5.05 13.15
CA TYR A 38 1.34 -3.89 13.88
C TYR A 38 -0.15 -4.01 14.25
N LYS A 39 -0.82 -5.10 13.84
CA LYS A 39 -2.26 -5.33 14.10
C LYS A 39 -3.11 -4.15 13.61
N LEU A 40 -2.85 -3.75 12.36
CA LEU A 40 -3.56 -2.64 11.73
C LEU A 40 -5.06 -2.94 11.63
N GLY A 41 -5.88 -1.89 11.65
CA GLY A 41 -7.32 -2.04 11.40
C GLY A 41 -7.61 -2.27 9.93
N HIS A 42 -6.80 -1.66 9.05
CA HIS A 42 -6.89 -1.79 7.60
C HIS A 42 -5.59 -1.32 6.95
N ILE A 43 -5.23 -1.94 5.82
CA ILE A 43 -4.18 -1.43 4.94
C ILE A 43 -4.59 -1.54 3.47
N THR A 44 -4.39 -0.47 2.70
CA THR A 44 -4.48 -0.50 1.23
C THR A 44 -3.11 -0.25 0.62
N GLY A 45 -2.68 -1.13 -0.29
CA GLY A 45 -1.52 -0.89 -1.16
C GLY A 45 -1.92 -0.36 -2.53
N ILE A 46 -1.20 0.64 -3.04
CA ILE A 46 -1.26 1.08 -4.45
C ILE A 46 0.02 0.63 -5.16
N ASP A 47 -0.14 -0.14 -6.23
CA ASP A 47 0.97 -0.60 -7.08
C ASP A 47 0.50 -0.79 -8.53
N PRO A 48 1.04 -0.05 -9.51
CA PRO A 48 0.68 -0.22 -10.92
C PRO A 48 1.26 -1.51 -11.56
N TYR A 49 2.27 -2.14 -10.95
CA TYR A 49 3.07 -3.21 -11.56
C TYR A 49 2.77 -4.61 -11.00
N VAL A 50 1.55 -4.85 -10.48
CA VAL A 50 1.14 -6.16 -9.95
C VAL A 50 1.25 -7.23 -11.04
N ARG A 51 2.19 -8.18 -10.88
CA ARG A 51 2.43 -9.29 -11.82
C ARG A 51 1.63 -10.57 -11.54
N ILE A 52 0.78 -10.57 -10.52
CA ILE A 52 0.03 -11.76 -10.12
C ILE A 52 -1.42 -11.62 -10.58
N ASN A 53 -1.99 -12.69 -11.15
CA ASN A 53 -3.41 -12.90 -11.45
C ASN A 53 -4.32 -12.86 -10.20
N SER A 54 -4.03 -11.99 -9.25
CA SER A 54 -4.83 -11.81 -8.05
C SER A 54 -5.79 -10.67 -8.36
N SER A 55 -6.94 -11.01 -8.94
CA SER A 55 -8.14 -10.19 -8.85
C SER A 55 -8.29 -9.78 -7.39
N SER A 56 -7.98 -8.52 -7.05
CA SER A 56 -8.21 -7.90 -5.74
C SER A 56 -8.08 -8.86 -4.56
N PHE A 57 -6.87 -9.02 -4.01
CA PHE A 57 -6.74 -9.57 -2.66
C PHE A 57 -7.46 -8.62 -1.71
N ASP A 58 -8.69 -8.99 -1.32
CA ASP A 58 -9.47 -8.36 -0.27
C ASP A 58 -9.65 -9.44 0.80
N VAL A 59 -8.56 -9.71 1.51
CA VAL A 59 -8.51 -10.71 2.57
C VAL A 59 -8.24 -9.94 3.86
N GLN A 60 -9.17 -10.02 4.82
CA GLN A 60 -8.97 -9.52 6.18
C GLN A 60 -8.49 -8.05 6.26
N ASN A 61 -9.21 -7.09 5.67
CA ASN A 61 -8.86 -5.66 5.67
C ASN A 61 -7.48 -5.32 5.06
N ILE A 62 -6.93 -6.22 4.25
CA ILE A 62 -5.77 -5.96 3.38
C ILE A 62 -6.31 -5.83 1.96
N ARG A 63 -6.18 -4.65 1.37
CA ARG A 63 -6.63 -4.34 0.01
C ARG A 63 -5.45 -3.99 -0.88
N ARG A 64 -5.51 -4.42 -2.14
CA ARG A 64 -4.55 -4.00 -3.18
C ARG A 64 -5.27 -3.33 -4.34
N ILE A 65 -4.76 -2.18 -4.75
CA ILE A 65 -5.24 -1.42 -5.90
C ILE A 65 -4.16 -1.47 -6.98
N GLN A 66 -4.49 -2.16 -8.08
CA GLN A 66 -3.66 -2.18 -9.28
C GLN A 66 -3.99 -0.97 -10.16
N SER A 67 -3.37 0.16 -9.85
CA SER A 67 -3.57 1.41 -10.58
C SER A 67 -2.36 2.31 -10.38
N SER A 68 -2.05 3.14 -11.37
CA SER A 68 -1.13 4.27 -11.16
C SER A 68 -1.82 5.33 -10.29
N VAL A 69 -1.04 6.19 -9.63
CA VAL A 69 -1.62 7.31 -8.86
C VAL A 69 -2.30 8.29 -9.82
N GLU A 70 -1.73 8.48 -11.01
CA GLU A 70 -2.25 9.29 -12.11
C GLU A 70 -3.66 8.84 -12.53
N ASP A 71 -3.90 7.53 -12.63
CA ASP A 71 -5.21 6.97 -12.95
C ASP A 71 -6.22 7.15 -11.80
N LEU A 72 -5.73 7.08 -10.54
CA LEU A 72 -6.58 7.28 -9.36
C LEU A 72 -7.04 8.75 -9.24
N ILE A 73 -6.14 9.71 -9.52
CA ILE A 73 -6.47 11.15 -9.44
C ILE A 73 -7.27 11.64 -10.65
N SER A 74 -7.05 11.04 -11.84
CA SER A 74 -7.79 11.40 -13.06
C SER A 74 -9.20 10.80 -13.10
N GLY A 75 -9.54 9.93 -12.15
CA GLY A 75 -10.87 9.32 -12.04
C GLY A 75 -11.14 8.24 -13.09
N THR A 76 -10.12 7.81 -13.82
CA THR A 76 -10.21 6.72 -14.82
C THR A 76 -10.23 5.34 -14.15
N ALA A 77 -9.84 5.26 -12.88
CA ALA A 77 -9.88 4.03 -12.10
C ALA A 77 -11.33 3.58 -11.79
N LYS A 78 -11.60 2.28 -11.99
CA LYS A 78 -12.93 1.67 -11.91
C LYS A 78 -13.47 1.41 -10.49
N ALA A 79 -12.83 1.89 -9.43
CA ALA A 79 -13.19 1.54 -8.05
C ALA A 79 -13.61 2.78 -7.23
N PRO A 80 -14.56 2.67 -6.27
CA PRO A 80 -14.78 3.72 -5.28
C PRO A 80 -13.52 3.78 -4.42
N ILE A 81 -12.65 4.75 -4.69
CA ILE A 81 -11.24 4.58 -4.36
C ILE A 81 -11.08 4.59 -2.84
N PHE A 82 -11.52 5.66 -2.16
CA PHE A 82 -11.38 5.80 -0.71
C PHE A 82 -12.57 6.52 -0.07
N ARG A 83 -12.95 6.11 1.14
CA ARG A 83 -13.90 6.87 1.97
C ARG A 83 -13.14 7.96 2.75
N PRO A 84 -13.76 9.11 3.07
CA PRO A 84 -13.15 10.07 3.98
C PRO A 84 -12.74 9.39 5.29
N ARG A 85 -11.54 9.74 5.79
CA ARG A 85 -10.96 9.19 7.04
C ARG A 85 -10.69 7.68 7.02
N LEU A 86 -10.65 7.06 5.84
CA LEU A 86 -10.27 5.65 5.71
C LEU A 86 -8.83 5.37 6.17
N PHE A 87 -7.97 6.38 6.12
CA PHE A 87 -6.58 6.28 6.52
C PHE A 87 -6.21 7.39 7.50
N ASN A 88 -5.36 7.05 8.46
CA ASN A 88 -4.71 7.98 9.38
C ASN A 88 -3.18 7.99 9.22
N LYS A 89 -2.62 7.08 8.40
CA LYS A 89 -1.18 7.01 8.08
C LYS A 89 -0.97 6.75 6.59
N ILE A 90 0.09 7.32 6.05
CA ILE A 90 0.56 7.07 4.68
C ILE A 90 2.00 6.56 4.77
N LEU A 91 2.24 5.38 4.22
CA LEU A 91 3.57 4.84 3.99
C LEU A 91 3.90 5.03 2.52
N ALA A 92 4.85 5.91 2.23
CA ALA A 92 5.38 6.05 0.89
C ALA A 92 6.85 5.70 0.94
N LEU A 93 7.20 4.57 0.33
CA LEU A 93 8.59 4.31 0.02
C LEU A 93 8.86 4.96 -1.33
N ASP A 94 9.52 6.11 -1.31
CA ASP A 94 9.93 6.76 -2.54
C ASP A 94 10.95 5.86 -3.24
N ASN A 95 10.66 5.51 -4.49
CA ASN A 95 11.56 4.76 -5.34
C ASN A 95 12.68 5.69 -5.84
N ILE A 96 13.48 6.28 -4.93
CA ILE A 96 14.76 6.91 -5.30
C ILE A 96 15.68 5.86 -5.98
N TYR A 97 15.35 4.56 -5.91
CA TYR A 97 16.05 3.44 -6.57
C TYR A 97 15.43 2.88 -7.85
N HIS A 98 14.41 3.50 -8.45
CA HIS A 98 13.94 3.14 -9.81
C HIS A 98 14.22 4.24 -10.85
N TYR A 99 15.30 5.00 -10.71
CA TYR A 99 15.96 5.54 -11.90
C TYR A 99 16.51 4.36 -12.70
N SER A 100 15.73 3.84 -13.64
CA SER A 100 16.33 3.28 -14.84
C SER A 100 17.06 4.43 -15.53
N LYS A 101 18.32 4.65 -15.17
CA LYS A 101 19.26 5.15 -16.18
C LYS A 101 19.33 4.04 -17.23
N ILE A 102 18.60 4.25 -18.32
CA ILE A 102 19.02 4.19 -19.73
C ILE A 102 17.80 4.58 -20.56
#